data_AF-A0A060XAF7-F1
#
_entry.id   AF-A0A060XAF7-F1
#
_cell.length_a   1.000
_cell.length_b   1.000
_cell.length_c   1.000
_cell.angle_alpha   90.00
_cell.angle_beta   90.00
_cell.angle_gamma   90.00
#
_symmetry.space_group_name_H-M   'P 1'
#
loop_
_entity.id
_entity.type
_entity.pdbx_description
1 polymer ?
#
loop_
_entity_poly.entity_id
_entity_poly.type
_entity_poly.pdbx_seq_one_letter_code
_entity_poly.pdbx_strand_id
1 'polypeptide(L)'
;MGMACFEARRAGDAIAKLTDVGMPVAPLVDGPKTVFSNRTGMVKAARMLLSSVTKVLVLADRIVIKQIITSRNKVLVTLEQLERVSIFQEFVQIFSQFGNQMVEFAHLTGDRQNDLKDENKKARMAAARAVLEKCTMMLLTASKTCLRHPDCESARINKDAVFHRMRFALEQVMEIVTDARPCGETKVLPLSIYTGIKDFKSNVEGLHEGLYSLPQQALFDQLEAVVERTEDFTDSAYTSHEHREGILQLCQLARQDTDQLIAAWREALSLNAKEASEEMELSILKTCQSVHELRREVSPVTLRS
;
A
#
# COMPACT_ATOMS: atom_id res chain seq x y z
N MET A 1 21.80 -10.50 -15.10
CA MET A 1 22.48 -10.19 -13.84
C MET A 1 23.97 -9.90 -14.05
N GLY A 2 24.75 -10.84 -14.60
CA GLY A 2 26.22 -10.70 -14.74
C GLY A 2 26.71 -9.41 -15.41
N MET A 3 26.15 -9.02 -16.55
CA MET A 3 26.52 -7.78 -17.25
C MET A 3 26.24 -6.51 -16.43
N ALA A 4 25.09 -6.44 -15.74
CA ALA A 4 24.75 -5.30 -14.91
C ALA A 4 25.68 -5.16 -13.69
N CYS A 5 26.05 -6.29 -13.06
CA CYS A 5 27.02 -6.28 -11.96
C CYS A 5 28.41 -5.86 -12.43
N PHE A 6 28.82 -6.27 -13.64
CA PHE A 6 30.08 -5.83 -14.24
C PHE A 6 30.10 -4.32 -14.50
N GLU A 7 29.03 -3.75 -15.08
CA GLU A 7 28.89 -2.31 -15.28
C GLU A 7 28.93 -1.54 -13.95
N ALA A 8 28.23 -2.05 -12.92
CA ALA A 8 28.22 -1.44 -11.59
C ALA A 8 29.60 -1.45 -10.93
N ARG A 9 30.33 -2.57 -11.05
CA ARG A 9 31.71 -2.66 -10.57
C ARG A 9 32.60 -1.64 -11.27
N ARG A 10 32.53 -1.55 -12.60
CA ARG A 10 33.33 -0.59 -13.38
C ARG A 10 33.01 0.87 -13.01
N ALA A 11 31.75 1.18 -12.76
CA ALA A 11 31.34 2.50 -12.28
C ALA A 11 31.86 2.78 -10.85
N GLY A 12 31.87 1.76 -9.99
CA GLY A 12 32.46 1.80 -8.65
C GLY A 12 33.96 2.09 -8.69
N ASP A 13 34.70 1.38 -9.54
CA ASP A 13 36.14 1.60 -9.73
C ASP A 13 36.42 3.01 -10.27
N ALA A 14 35.55 3.54 -11.13
CA ALA A 14 35.70 4.88 -11.70
C ALA A 14 35.51 5.99 -10.65
N ILE A 15 34.53 5.87 -9.76
CA ILE A 15 34.36 6.85 -8.68
C ILE A 15 35.46 6.69 -7.62
N ALA A 16 35.86 5.46 -7.28
CA ALA A 16 36.91 5.19 -6.31
C ALA A 16 38.20 5.93 -6.68
N LYS A 17 38.61 5.88 -7.96
CA LYS A 17 39.77 6.61 -8.49
C LYS A 17 39.67 8.14 -8.39
N LEU A 18 38.45 8.69 -8.39
CA LEU A 18 38.22 10.14 -8.27
C LEU A 18 38.12 10.60 -6.82
N THR A 19 37.86 9.67 -5.90
CA THR A 19 37.75 9.90 -4.45
C THR A 19 39.00 9.45 -3.68
N ASP A 20 39.94 8.78 -4.34
CA ASP A 20 41.18 8.32 -3.75
C ASP A 20 42.08 9.54 -3.45
N VAL A 21 42.00 10.01 -2.21
CA VAL A 21 42.88 11.05 -1.68
C VAL A 21 44.21 10.37 -1.35
N GLY A 22 45.02 10.13 -2.38
CA GLY A 22 46.43 9.85 -2.18
C GLY A 22 47.06 10.97 -1.36
N MET A 23 47.76 10.61 -0.29
CA MET A 23 48.55 11.49 0.58
C MET A 23 49.23 12.61 -0.23
N PRO A 24 49.24 13.88 0.24
CA PRO A 24 49.91 14.95 -0.48
C PRO A 24 51.43 14.71 -0.41
N VAL A 25 51.99 14.09 -1.45
CA VAL A 25 53.42 14.22 -1.74
C VAL A 25 53.62 15.60 -2.37
N ALA A 26 54.52 16.36 -1.77
CA ALA A 26 54.77 17.80 -1.89
C ALA A 26 54.78 18.41 -3.32
N PRO A 27 54.61 19.75 -3.44
CA PRO A 27 54.11 20.40 -4.64
C PRO A 27 55.23 20.84 -5.57
N LEU A 28 55.06 20.69 -6.88
CA LEU A 28 55.80 21.50 -7.85
C LEU A 28 54.98 21.76 -9.13
N VAL A 29 54.85 23.05 -9.42
CA VAL A 29 54.52 23.71 -10.69
C VAL A 29 53.04 23.73 -11.13
N ASP A 30 52.41 24.81 -10.69
CA ASP A 30 51.71 25.85 -11.46
C ASP A 30 50.63 25.45 -12.50
N GLY A 31 49.44 26.00 -12.26
CA GLY A 31 48.23 25.81 -13.03
C GLY A 31 47.04 25.60 -12.09
N PRO A 32 46.00 26.45 -12.11
CA PRO A 32 44.82 26.26 -11.28
C PRO A 32 44.07 25.01 -11.79
N LYS A 33 44.44 23.82 -11.31
CA LYS A 33 43.59 22.63 -11.40
C LYS A 33 42.38 22.91 -10.51
N THR A 34 41.42 23.63 -11.09
CA THR A 34 40.25 24.13 -10.40
C THR A 34 39.58 22.96 -9.69
N VAL A 35 39.41 23.07 -8.37
CA VAL A 35 38.62 22.16 -7.52
C VAL A 35 37.25 21.84 -8.16
N PHE A 36 36.74 22.75 -9.00
CA PHE A 36 35.53 22.61 -9.80
C PHE A 36 35.54 21.48 -10.85
N SER A 37 36.68 21.14 -11.47
CA SER A 37 36.75 20.05 -12.47
C SER A 37 36.66 18.66 -11.84
N ASN A 38 37.30 18.48 -10.68
CA ASN A 38 37.20 17.25 -9.88
C ASN A 38 35.79 17.06 -9.31
N ARG A 39 35.12 18.15 -8.89
CA ARG A 39 33.72 18.09 -8.40
C ARG A 39 32.76 17.66 -9.50
N THR A 40 32.87 18.21 -10.71
CA THR A 40 32.00 17.84 -11.85
C THR A 40 32.26 16.39 -12.30
N GLY A 41 33.53 15.97 -12.36
CA GLY A 41 33.90 14.58 -12.66
C GLY A 41 33.37 13.59 -11.62
N MET A 42 33.50 13.92 -10.33
CA MET A 42 32.98 13.12 -9.22
C MET A 42 31.45 13.01 -9.26
N VAL A 43 30.73 14.11 -9.51
CA VAL A 43 29.27 14.10 -9.65
C VAL A 43 28.83 13.21 -10.82
N LYS A 44 29.55 13.25 -11.95
CA LYS A 44 29.27 12.39 -13.09
C LYS A 44 29.50 10.91 -12.75
N ALA A 45 30.62 10.57 -12.11
CA ALA A 45 30.91 9.21 -11.69
C ALA A 45 29.91 8.69 -10.66
N ALA A 46 29.48 9.52 -9.69
CA ALA A 46 28.44 9.19 -8.73
C ALA A 46 27.09 8.91 -9.39
N ARG A 47 26.68 9.74 -10.37
CA ARG A 47 25.45 9.49 -11.15
C ARG A 47 25.52 8.19 -11.95
N MET A 48 26.69 7.88 -12.54
CA MET A 48 26.90 6.63 -13.26
C MET A 48 26.83 5.42 -12.32
N LEU A 49 27.47 5.50 -11.15
CA LEU A 49 27.39 4.46 -10.13
C LEU A 49 25.95 4.24 -9.69
N LEU A 50 25.24 5.32 -9.31
CA LEU A 50 23.83 5.25 -8.91
C LEU A 50 22.98 4.56 -9.99
N SER A 51 23.09 5.00 -11.25
CA SER A 51 22.35 4.38 -12.36
C SER A 51 22.66 2.89 -12.52
N SER A 52 23.94 2.51 -12.50
CA SER A 52 24.37 1.12 -12.67
C SER A 52 23.93 0.22 -11.50
N VAL A 53 24.00 0.70 -10.25
CA VAL A 53 23.54 -0.01 -9.06
C VAL A 53 22.02 -0.14 -9.07
N THR A 54 21.28 0.93 -9.43
CA THR A 54 19.83 0.86 -9.58
C THR A 54 19.41 -0.21 -10.60
N LYS A 55 20.12 -0.32 -11.74
CA LYS A 55 19.85 -1.41 -12.71
C LYS A 55 20.03 -2.79 -12.09
N VAL A 56 21.08 -3.00 -11.28
CA VAL A 56 21.31 -4.28 -10.58
C VAL A 56 20.17 -4.58 -9.60
N LEU A 57 19.76 -3.59 -8.80
CA LEU A 57 18.67 -3.75 -7.83
C LEU A 57 17.34 -4.06 -8.51
N VAL A 58 17.00 -3.38 -9.61
CA VAL A 58 15.77 -3.65 -10.38
C VAL A 58 15.80 -5.05 -11.01
N LEU A 59 16.97 -5.51 -11.48
CA LEU A 59 17.11 -6.87 -12.01
C LEU A 59 17.00 -7.93 -10.90
N ALA A 60 17.58 -7.67 -9.73
CA ALA A 60 17.43 -8.54 -8.56
C ALA A 60 15.96 -8.68 -8.16
N ASP A 61 15.24 -7.56 -8.06
CA ASP A 61 13.82 -7.52 -7.75
C ASP A 61 13.00 -8.38 -8.73
N ARG A 62 13.24 -8.24 -10.04
CA ARG A 62 12.60 -9.07 -11.07
C ARG A 62 12.89 -10.57 -10.92
N ILE A 63 14.07 -10.94 -10.46
CA ILE A 63 14.43 -12.34 -10.20
C ILE A 63 13.63 -12.86 -9.01
N VAL A 64 13.53 -12.09 -7.92
CA VAL A 64 12.73 -12.46 -6.74
C VAL A 64 11.26 -12.65 -7.12
N ILE A 65 10.68 -11.75 -7.92
CA ILE A 65 9.30 -11.90 -8.42
C ILE A 65 9.15 -13.21 -9.22
N LYS A 66 10.10 -13.54 -10.10
CA LYS A 66 10.08 -14.81 -10.85
C LYS A 66 10.22 -16.05 -9.94
N GLN A 67 11.00 -15.97 -8.87
CA GLN A 67 11.11 -17.04 -7.88
C GLN A 67 9.77 -17.27 -7.17
N ILE A 68 9.08 -16.20 -6.76
CA ILE A 68 7.75 -16.27 -6.16
C ILE A 68 6.75 -16.91 -7.13
N ILE A 69 6.72 -16.46 -8.40
CA ILE A 69 5.87 -17.05 -9.45
C ILE A 69 6.13 -18.56 -9.59
N THR A 70 7.41 -18.93 -9.67
CA THR A 70 7.81 -20.33 -9.85
C THR A 70 7.38 -21.18 -8.65
N SER A 71 7.61 -20.68 -7.43
CA SER A 71 7.20 -21.34 -6.19
C SER A 71 5.68 -21.50 -6.11
N ARG A 72 4.91 -20.44 -6.44
CA ARG A 72 3.44 -20.49 -6.54
C ARG A 72 2.95 -21.57 -7.51
N ASN A 73 3.60 -21.70 -8.67
CA ASN A 73 3.22 -22.72 -9.66
C ASN A 73 3.49 -24.14 -9.15
N LYS A 74 4.60 -24.38 -8.41
CA LYS A 74 4.84 -25.67 -7.76
C LYS A 74 3.71 -26.02 -6.79
N VAL A 75 3.34 -25.05 -5.93
CA VAL A 75 2.23 -25.19 -4.96
C VAL A 75 0.91 -25.51 -5.66
N LEU A 76 0.59 -24.82 -6.77
CA LEU A 76 -0.65 -25.09 -7.51
C LEU A 76 -0.70 -26.50 -8.07
N VAL A 77 0.41 -27.01 -8.61
CA VAL A 77 0.49 -28.37 -9.16
C VAL A 77 0.24 -29.41 -8.08
N THR A 78 0.88 -29.30 -6.91
CA THR A 78 0.67 -30.25 -5.81
C THR A 78 -0.69 -30.09 -5.15
N LEU A 79 -1.24 -28.87 -5.11
CA LEU A 79 -2.61 -28.62 -4.66
C LEU A 79 -3.65 -29.30 -5.56
N GLU A 80 -3.47 -29.26 -6.88
CA GLU A 80 -4.34 -29.97 -7.84
C GLU A 80 -4.27 -31.49 -7.66
N GLN A 81 -3.08 -32.03 -7.38
CA GLN A 81 -2.92 -33.45 -7.04
C GLN A 81 -3.65 -33.82 -5.74
N LEU A 82 -3.52 -33.00 -4.70
CA LEU A 82 -4.23 -33.19 -3.42
C LEU A 82 -5.75 -33.15 -3.57
N GLU A 83 -6.28 -32.40 -4.53
CA GLU A 83 -7.72 -32.29 -4.73
C GLU A 83 -8.32 -33.54 -5.39
N ARG A 84 -7.55 -34.22 -6.24
CA ARG A 84 -7.96 -35.36 -7.08
C ARG A 84 -7.70 -36.73 -6.47
N VAL A 85 -6.83 -36.82 -5.47
CA VAL A 85 -6.45 -38.09 -4.88
C VAL A 85 -7.64 -38.78 -4.21
N SER A 86 -7.81 -40.07 -4.49
CA SER A 86 -8.90 -40.91 -3.96
C SER A 86 -8.44 -41.86 -2.86
N ILE A 87 -7.13 -41.94 -2.59
CA ILE A 87 -6.53 -42.86 -1.62
C ILE A 87 -5.80 -42.07 -0.54
N PHE A 88 -6.11 -42.33 0.74
CA PHE A 88 -5.55 -41.57 1.84
C PHE A 88 -4.02 -41.73 2.00
N GLN A 89 -3.47 -42.91 1.70
CA GLN A 89 -2.02 -43.13 1.77
C GLN A 89 -1.26 -42.25 0.76
N GLU A 90 -1.77 -42.16 -0.47
CA GLU A 90 -1.21 -41.29 -1.51
C GLU A 90 -1.40 -39.81 -1.14
N PHE A 91 -2.56 -39.45 -0.57
CA PHE A 91 -2.80 -38.09 -0.05
C PHE A 91 -1.70 -37.67 0.92
N VAL A 92 -1.32 -38.51 1.89
CA VAL A 92 -0.29 -38.18 2.90
C VAL A 92 1.08 -37.92 2.24
N GLN A 93 1.43 -38.68 1.20
CA GLN A 93 2.68 -38.49 0.47
C GLN A 93 2.69 -37.16 -0.28
N ILE A 94 1.63 -36.87 -1.05
CA ILE A 94 1.50 -35.60 -1.78
C ILE A 94 1.42 -34.43 -0.79
N PHE A 95 0.76 -34.59 0.36
CA PHE A 95 0.60 -33.55 1.37
C PHE A 95 1.93 -33.16 2.01
N SER A 96 2.84 -34.12 2.21
CA SER A 96 4.20 -33.83 2.66
C SER A 96 4.97 -32.98 1.64
N GLN A 97 4.88 -33.32 0.35
CA GLN A 97 5.51 -32.54 -0.72
C GLN A 97 4.91 -31.13 -0.82
N PHE A 98 3.59 -31.02 -0.78
CA PHE A 98 2.86 -29.75 -0.75
C PHE A 98 3.30 -28.88 0.43
N GLY A 99 3.41 -29.46 1.63
CA GLY A 99 3.86 -28.76 2.84
C GLY A 99 5.25 -28.14 2.68
N ASN A 100 6.21 -28.87 2.10
CA ASN A 100 7.55 -28.35 1.83
C ASN A 100 7.53 -27.16 0.86
N GLN A 101 6.71 -27.25 -0.20
CA GLN A 101 6.56 -26.15 -1.17
C GLN A 101 5.87 -24.93 -0.55
N MET A 102 4.91 -25.13 0.35
CA MET A 102 4.27 -24.05 1.09
C MET A 102 5.23 -23.35 2.04
N VAL A 103 6.16 -24.06 2.67
CA VAL A 103 7.22 -23.45 3.49
C VAL A 103 8.15 -22.59 2.65
N GLU A 104 8.63 -23.11 1.50
CA GLU A 104 9.43 -22.32 0.53
C GLU A 104 8.68 -21.05 0.11
N PHE A 105 7.40 -21.19 -0.26
CA PHE A 105 6.56 -20.08 -0.66
C PHE A 105 6.30 -19.07 0.47
N ALA A 106 6.13 -19.54 1.71
CA ALA A 106 5.94 -18.71 2.90
C ALA A 106 7.20 -17.90 3.24
N HIS A 107 8.40 -18.41 2.99
CA HIS A 107 9.61 -17.60 3.14
C HIS A 107 9.69 -16.51 2.08
N LEU A 108 9.59 -16.89 0.80
CA LEU A 108 9.69 -15.95 -0.33
C LEU A 108 8.67 -14.80 -0.25
N THR A 109 7.42 -15.12 0.09
CA THR A 109 6.37 -14.11 0.24
C THR A 109 6.52 -13.25 1.50
N GLY A 110 7.28 -13.72 2.49
CA GLY A 110 7.51 -13.03 3.76
C GLY A 110 8.58 -11.97 3.61
N ASP A 111 9.67 -12.35 2.94
CA ASP A 111 10.72 -11.43 2.53
C ASP A 111 10.13 -10.35 1.61
N ARG A 112 9.32 -10.76 0.63
CA ARG A 112 8.65 -9.81 -0.27
C ARG A 112 7.71 -8.86 0.48
N GLN A 113 6.99 -9.33 1.49
CA GLN A 113 6.14 -8.47 2.32
C GLN A 113 6.95 -7.34 2.97
N ASN A 114 8.15 -7.63 3.48
CA ASN A 114 9.01 -6.64 4.12
C ASN A 114 9.59 -5.62 3.11
N ASP A 115 9.81 -6.05 1.86
CA ASP A 115 10.34 -5.21 0.80
C ASP A 115 9.31 -4.21 0.22
N LEU A 116 8.01 -4.54 0.32
CA LEU A 116 6.94 -3.66 -0.15
C LEU A 116 7.01 -2.29 0.54
N LYS A 117 6.63 -1.23 -0.18
CA LYS A 117 6.57 0.14 0.36
C LYS A 117 5.15 0.59 0.69
N ASP A 118 4.17 0.06 -0.01
CA ASP A 118 2.75 0.35 0.19
C ASP A 118 2.20 -0.50 1.35
N GLU A 119 1.77 0.17 2.42
CA GLU A 119 1.22 -0.46 3.62
C GLU A 119 -0.06 -1.26 3.34
N ASN A 120 -0.90 -0.84 2.39
CA ASN A 120 -2.08 -1.60 2.00
C ASN A 120 -1.69 -2.91 1.31
N LYS A 121 -0.66 -2.88 0.45
CA LYS A 121 -0.13 -4.10 -0.17
C LYS A 121 0.50 -5.03 0.86
N LYS A 122 1.19 -4.50 1.87
CA LYS A 122 1.72 -5.29 2.99
C LYS A 122 0.61 -5.97 3.78
N ALA A 123 -0.44 -5.23 4.14
CA ALA A 123 -1.57 -5.77 4.88
C ALA A 123 -2.30 -6.85 4.08
N ARG A 124 -2.56 -6.62 2.79
CA ARG A 124 -3.14 -7.63 1.89
C ARG A 124 -2.26 -8.89 1.76
N MET A 125 -0.93 -8.72 1.68
CA MET A 125 0.01 -9.85 1.64
C MET A 125 -0.06 -10.67 2.92
N ALA A 126 -0.06 -10.01 4.09
CA ALA A 126 -0.19 -10.66 5.38
C ALA A 126 -1.50 -11.45 5.49
N ALA A 127 -2.62 -10.86 5.04
CA ALA A 127 -3.92 -11.52 5.02
C ALA A 127 -3.92 -12.77 4.11
N ALA A 128 -3.38 -12.66 2.89
CA ALA A 128 -3.28 -13.79 1.96
C ALA A 128 -2.43 -14.94 2.54
N ARG A 129 -1.29 -14.61 3.16
CA ARG A 129 -0.44 -15.59 3.87
C ARG A 129 -1.18 -16.29 5.01
N ALA A 130 -1.90 -15.53 5.83
CA ALA A 130 -2.68 -16.09 6.95
C ALA A 130 -3.80 -17.04 6.47
N VAL A 131 -4.45 -16.73 5.34
CA VAL A 131 -5.42 -17.64 4.72
C VAL A 131 -4.76 -18.93 4.27
N LEU A 132 -3.59 -18.85 3.62
CA LEU A 132 -2.84 -20.02 3.16
C LEU A 132 -2.41 -20.92 4.32
N GLU A 133 -1.93 -20.33 5.41
CA GLU A 133 -1.55 -21.06 6.63
C GLU A 133 -2.75 -21.81 7.22
N LYS A 134 -3.86 -21.11 7.46
CA LYS A 134 -5.09 -21.71 8.01
C LYS A 134 -5.64 -22.82 7.10
N CYS A 135 -5.69 -22.59 5.80
CA CYS A 135 -6.16 -23.60 4.85
C CYS A 135 -5.23 -24.83 4.82
N THR A 136 -3.91 -24.63 4.90
CA THR A 136 -2.94 -25.73 4.97
C THR A 136 -3.19 -26.63 6.19
N MET A 137 -3.50 -26.03 7.34
CA MET A 137 -3.88 -26.78 8.56
C MET A 137 -5.19 -27.56 8.38
N MET A 138 -6.12 -27.06 7.56
CA MET A 138 -7.43 -27.68 7.32
C MET A 138 -7.43 -28.78 6.27
N LEU A 139 -6.48 -28.76 5.31
CA LEU A 139 -6.45 -29.67 4.16
C LEU A 139 -6.52 -31.15 4.54
N LEU A 140 -5.72 -31.58 5.53
CA LEU A 140 -5.70 -32.95 6.01
C LEU A 140 -7.08 -33.37 6.52
N THR A 141 -7.66 -32.57 7.40
CA THR A 141 -8.95 -32.87 8.05
C THR A 141 -10.09 -32.87 7.03
N ALA A 142 -10.18 -31.84 6.18
CA ALA A 142 -11.21 -31.74 5.15
C ALA A 142 -11.14 -32.91 4.15
N SER A 143 -9.94 -33.22 3.65
CA SER A 143 -9.75 -34.29 2.66
C SER A 143 -9.96 -35.67 3.27
N LYS A 144 -9.45 -35.93 4.48
CA LYS A 144 -9.68 -37.19 5.20
C LYS A 144 -11.17 -37.43 5.48
N THR A 145 -11.90 -36.38 5.86
CA THR A 145 -13.35 -36.46 6.13
C THR A 145 -14.11 -36.80 4.86
N CYS A 146 -13.80 -36.13 3.75
CA CYS A 146 -14.39 -36.41 2.44
C CYS A 146 -14.08 -37.83 1.94
N LEU A 147 -12.86 -38.34 2.17
CA LEU A 147 -12.48 -39.71 1.81
C LEU A 147 -13.16 -40.78 2.67
N ARG A 148 -13.48 -40.48 3.93
CA ARG A 148 -14.19 -41.40 4.84
C ARG A 148 -15.70 -41.41 4.61
N HIS A 149 -16.25 -40.29 4.12
CA HIS A 149 -17.69 -40.08 3.93
C HIS A 149 -17.96 -39.54 2.52
N PRO A 150 -17.78 -40.37 1.47
CA PRO A 150 -17.87 -39.91 0.07
C PRO A 150 -19.26 -39.38 -0.31
N ASP A 151 -20.31 -39.89 0.33
CA ASP A 151 -21.70 -39.47 0.08
C ASP A 151 -22.12 -38.23 0.90
N CYS A 152 -21.23 -37.70 1.75
CA CYS A 152 -21.52 -36.53 2.56
C CYS A 152 -21.28 -35.24 1.77
N GLU A 153 -22.36 -34.60 1.33
CA GLU A 153 -22.30 -33.33 0.60
C GLU A 153 -21.55 -32.23 1.38
N SER A 154 -21.83 -32.09 2.69
CA SER A 154 -21.17 -31.10 3.53
C SER A 154 -19.64 -31.30 3.60
N ALA A 155 -19.16 -32.55 3.61
CA ALA A 155 -17.73 -32.84 3.62
C ALA A 155 -17.08 -32.45 2.28
N ARG A 156 -17.76 -32.69 1.16
CA ARG A 156 -17.32 -32.29 -0.18
C ARG A 156 -17.28 -30.76 -0.31
N ILE A 157 -18.34 -30.07 0.08
CA ILE A 157 -18.41 -28.59 0.08
C ILE A 157 -17.28 -28.00 0.93
N ASN A 158 -17.05 -28.54 2.12
CA ASN A 158 -15.97 -28.08 3.00
C ASN A 158 -14.60 -28.25 2.35
N LYS A 159 -14.32 -29.44 1.76
CA LYS A 159 -13.09 -29.71 1.01
C LYS A 159 -12.92 -28.68 -0.11
N ASP A 160 -13.90 -28.56 -0.98
CA ASP A 160 -13.83 -27.70 -2.16
C ASP A 160 -13.65 -26.22 -1.78
N ALA A 161 -14.31 -25.76 -0.71
CA ALA A 161 -14.14 -24.41 -0.18
C ALA A 161 -12.70 -24.13 0.29
N VAL A 162 -12.03 -25.09 0.94
CA VAL A 162 -10.62 -24.95 1.34
C VAL A 162 -9.73 -24.82 0.12
N PHE A 163 -9.86 -25.71 -0.88
CA PHE A 163 -9.07 -25.66 -2.11
C PHE A 163 -9.29 -24.35 -2.89
N HIS A 164 -10.55 -23.90 -3.00
CA HIS A 164 -10.89 -22.64 -3.64
C HIS A 164 -10.26 -21.44 -2.92
N ARG A 165 -10.40 -21.36 -1.58
CA ARG A 165 -9.77 -20.30 -0.76
C ARG A 165 -8.26 -20.24 -0.94
N MET A 166 -7.59 -21.39 -1.06
CA MET A 166 -6.14 -21.42 -1.28
C MET A 166 -5.77 -20.87 -2.65
N ARG A 167 -6.46 -21.28 -3.73
CA ARG A 167 -6.21 -20.75 -5.07
C ARG A 167 -6.40 -19.24 -5.12
N PHE A 168 -7.48 -18.75 -4.52
CA PHE A 168 -7.75 -17.31 -4.42
C PHE A 168 -6.66 -16.57 -3.64
N ALA A 169 -6.17 -17.12 -2.52
CA ALA A 169 -5.08 -16.50 -1.77
C ALA A 169 -3.76 -16.51 -2.57
N LEU A 170 -3.46 -17.57 -3.32
CA LEU A 170 -2.30 -17.63 -4.23
C LEU A 170 -2.41 -16.59 -5.34
N GLU A 171 -3.61 -16.32 -5.87
CA GLU A 171 -3.86 -15.25 -6.86
C GLU A 171 -3.67 -13.86 -6.26
N GLN A 172 -4.16 -13.61 -5.04
CA GLN A 172 -3.93 -12.33 -4.36
C GLN A 172 -2.44 -12.04 -4.17
N VAL A 173 -1.65 -13.05 -3.78
CA VAL A 173 -0.19 -12.90 -3.71
C VAL A 173 0.36 -12.49 -5.09
N MET A 174 -0.13 -13.11 -6.16
CA MET A 174 0.30 -12.80 -7.52
C MET A 174 -0.02 -11.37 -7.96
N GLU A 175 -1.23 -10.89 -7.67
CA GLU A 175 -1.60 -9.49 -7.91
C GLU A 175 -0.66 -8.52 -7.20
N ILE A 176 -0.35 -8.80 -5.93
CA ILE A 176 0.49 -7.91 -5.11
C ILE A 176 1.93 -7.86 -5.64
N VAL A 177 2.52 -9.00 -6.01
CA VAL A 177 3.94 -9.05 -6.40
C VAL A 177 4.21 -8.62 -7.84
N THR A 178 3.24 -8.77 -8.73
CA THR A 178 3.40 -8.40 -10.15
C THR A 178 3.02 -6.95 -10.44
N ASP A 179 2.34 -6.28 -9.50
CA ASP A 179 1.78 -4.95 -9.69
C ASP A 179 0.95 -4.85 -10.99
N ALA A 180 0.35 -5.97 -11.39
CA ALA A 180 -0.57 -6.02 -12.50
C ALA A 180 -1.78 -5.17 -12.10
N ARG A 181 -1.71 -3.87 -12.42
CA ARG A 181 -2.92 -3.04 -12.47
C ARG A 181 -3.85 -3.77 -13.43
N PRO A 182 -5.06 -4.18 -13.01
CA PRO A 182 -6.08 -4.44 -14.00
C PRO A 182 -6.17 -3.16 -14.83
N CYS A 183 -5.99 -3.32 -16.14
CA CYS A 183 -6.05 -2.30 -17.18
C CYS A 183 -6.62 -0.93 -16.72
N GLY A 184 -5.81 0.13 -16.75
CA GLY A 184 -6.28 1.52 -16.93
C GLY A 184 -7.14 2.18 -15.84
N GLU A 185 -7.62 1.46 -14.83
CA GLU A 185 -8.35 2.07 -13.74
C GLU A 185 -7.39 2.32 -12.58
N THR A 186 -7.11 3.59 -12.30
CA THR A 186 -6.79 4.00 -10.94
C THR A 186 -8.01 3.61 -10.11
N LYS A 187 -8.11 2.34 -9.68
CA LYS A 187 -8.90 1.99 -8.51
C LYS A 187 -8.19 2.68 -7.38
N VAL A 188 -8.51 3.96 -7.21
CA VAL A 188 -8.33 4.69 -5.95
C VAL A 188 -8.93 3.72 -4.95
N LEU A 189 -8.08 3.03 -4.18
CA LEU A 189 -8.58 2.27 -3.04
C LEU A 189 -9.50 3.23 -2.30
N PRO A 190 -10.72 2.82 -1.90
CA PRO A 190 -11.61 3.70 -1.16
C PRO A 190 -10.79 4.32 -0.03
N LEU A 191 -10.50 5.62 -0.11
CA LEU A 191 -9.81 6.29 0.98
C LEU A 191 -10.68 6.05 2.20
N SER A 192 -10.09 5.52 3.26
CA SER A 192 -10.85 5.36 4.50
C SER A 192 -11.42 6.72 4.88
N ILE A 193 -12.62 6.76 5.47
CA ILE A 193 -13.21 8.01 5.95
C ILE A 193 -12.24 8.79 6.86
N TYR A 194 -11.43 8.09 7.65
CA TYR A 194 -10.38 8.69 8.47
C TYR A 194 -9.29 9.40 7.66
N THR A 195 -8.86 8.80 6.56
CA THR A 195 -7.88 9.41 5.64
C THR A 195 -8.52 10.61 4.95
N GLY A 196 -9.76 10.48 4.47
CA GLY A 196 -10.49 11.59 3.85
C GLY A 196 -10.66 12.80 4.78
N ILE A 197 -11.09 12.56 6.03
CA ILE A 197 -11.22 13.60 7.07
C ILE A 197 -9.85 14.23 7.38
N LYS A 198 -8.79 13.42 7.51
CA LYS A 198 -7.44 13.92 7.80
C LYS A 198 -6.92 14.81 6.67
N ASP A 199 -7.07 14.37 5.42
CA ASP A 199 -6.58 15.09 4.25
C ASP A 199 -7.36 16.39 4.05
N PHE A 200 -8.69 16.35 4.20
CA PHE A 200 -9.54 17.55 4.18
C PHE A 200 -9.11 18.56 5.25
N LYS A 201 -8.95 18.11 6.50
CA LYS A 201 -8.51 18.96 7.60
C LYS A 201 -7.13 19.60 7.31
N SER A 202 -6.19 18.82 6.81
CA SER A 202 -4.85 19.34 6.46
C SER A 202 -4.90 20.41 5.36
N ASN A 203 -5.82 20.28 4.39
CA ASN A 203 -6.00 21.26 3.34
C ASN A 203 -6.63 22.56 3.87
N VAL A 204 -7.59 22.45 4.79
CA VAL A 204 -8.19 23.61 5.48
C VAL A 204 -7.14 24.36 6.31
N GLU A 205 -6.32 23.64 7.10
CA GLU A 205 -5.22 24.24 7.88
C GLU A 205 -4.15 24.86 6.95
N GLY A 206 -3.89 24.28 5.79
CA GLY A 206 -2.94 24.82 4.81
C GLY A 206 -3.33 26.19 4.24
N LEU A 207 -4.60 26.62 4.39
CA LEU A 207 -5.04 27.96 3.98
C LEU A 207 -4.38 29.08 4.78
N HIS A 208 -3.90 28.82 6.00
CA HIS A 208 -3.12 29.79 6.79
C HIS A 208 -1.80 30.15 6.09
N GLU A 209 -1.18 29.21 5.38
CA GLU A 209 0.15 29.38 4.78
C GLU A 209 0.09 29.92 3.34
N GLY A 210 -1.08 29.87 2.68
CA GLY A 210 -1.24 30.39 1.34
C GLY A 210 -2.65 30.28 0.75
N LEU A 211 -3.28 31.44 0.53
CA LEU A 211 -4.64 31.60 -0.02
C LEU A 211 -4.85 31.14 -1.47
N TYR A 212 -3.78 30.77 -2.18
CA TYR A 212 -3.80 30.38 -3.60
C TYR A 212 -3.39 28.91 -3.83
N SER A 213 -3.28 28.12 -2.76
CA SER A 213 -2.78 26.75 -2.82
C SER A 213 -3.78 25.75 -3.42
N LEU A 214 -5.09 26.02 -3.33
CA LEU A 214 -6.15 25.16 -3.84
C LEU A 214 -7.27 25.95 -4.55
N PRO A 215 -7.96 25.35 -5.54
CA PRO A 215 -9.23 25.87 -6.03
C PRO A 215 -10.31 25.80 -4.94
N GLN A 216 -11.09 26.86 -4.75
CA GLN A 216 -12.14 26.92 -3.71
C GLN A 216 -13.14 25.76 -3.80
N GLN A 217 -13.55 25.40 -5.03
CA GLN A 217 -14.50 24.31 -5.28
C GLN A 217 -13.95 22.94 -4.84
N ALA A 218 -12.63 22.75 -4.92
CA ALA A 218 -12.01 21.48 -4.55
C ALA A 218 -12.15 21.19 -3.04
N LEU A 219 -12.23 22.23 -2.21
CA LEU A 219 -12.46 22.07 -0.77
C LEU A 219 -13.86 21.51 -0.51
N PHE A 220 -14.88 22.10 -1.13
CA PHE A 220 -16.25 21.64 -1.01
C PHE A 220 -16.42 20.21 -1.54
N ASP A 221 -15.87 19.92 -2.71
CA ASP A 221 -15.94 18.57 -3.30
C ASP A 221 -15.25 17.51 -2.42
N GLN A 222 -14.16 17.88 -1.74
CA GLN A 222 -13.50 17.01 -0.76
C GLN A 222 -14.38 16.75 0.47
N LEU A 223 -15.08 17.76 0.98
CA LEU A 223 -16.02 17.60 2.07
C LEU A 223 -17.18 16.69 1.67
N GLU A 224 -17.81 16.93 0.51
CA GLU A 224 -18.93 16.10 0.06
C GLU A 224 -18.50 14.64 -0.10
N ALA A 225 -17.29 14.37 -0.61
CA ALA A 225 -16.76 13.02 -0.65
C ALA A 225 -16.58 12.41 0.76
N VAL A 226 -16.24 13.21 1.78
CA VAL A 226 -16.20 12.74 3.18
C VAL A 226 -17.60 12.42 3.68
N VAL A 227 -18.58 13.29 3.40
CA VAL A 227 -19.97 13.09 3.83
C VAL A 227 -20.61 11.89 3.14
N GLU A 228 -20.40 11.69 1.84
CA GLU A 228 -20.87 10.50 1.11
C GLU A 228 -20.34 9.22 1.78
N ARG A 229 -19.09 9.20 2.23
CA ARG A 229 -18.53 8.05 2.97
C ARG A 229 -19.13 7.85 4.37
N THR A 230 -19.83 8.84 4.92
CA THR A 230 -20.57 8.64 6.18
C THR A 230 -21.83 7.81 5.97
N GLU A 231 -22.31 7.66 4.72
CA GLU A 231 -23.51 6.90 4.39
C GLU A 231 -23.35 5.41 4.74
N ASP A 232 -22.14 4.85 4.59
CA ASP A 232 -21.81 3.49 5.05
C ASP A 232 -22.16 3.25 6.54
N PHE A 233 -22.09 4.31 7.35
CA PHE A 233 -22.40 4.27 8.78
C PHE A 233 -23.87 4.57 9.03
N THR A 234 -24.47 5.54 8.34
CA THR A 234 -25.87 5.89 8.57
C THR A 234 -26.82 4.82 8.03
N ASP A 235 -26.48 4.15 6.93
CA ASP A 235 -27.32 3.13 6.30
C ASP A 235 -27.12 1.74 6.92
N SER A 236 -26.11 1.58 7.77
CA SER A 236 -25.88 0.35 8.51
C SER A 236 -27.04 0.03 9.46
N ALA A 237 -27.52 -1.22 9.39
CA ALA A 237 -28.51 -1.77 10.32
C ALA A 237 -28.01 -1.82 11.78
N TYR A 238 -26.69 -1.71 11.99
CA TYR A 238 -26.06 -1.76 13.30
C TYR A 238 -25.85 -0.38 13.95
N THR A 239 -26.21 0.71 13.26
CA THR A 239 -26.12 2.08 13.77
C THR A 239 -27.44 2.50 14.41
N SER A 240 -27.39 2.89 15.69
CA SER A 240 -28.58 3.35 16.43
C SER A 240 -29.15 4.65 15.83
N HIS A 241 -30.43 4.92 16.09
CA HIS A 241 -31.07 6.15 15.61
C HIS A 241 -30.35 7.41 16.11
N GLU A 242 -30.04 7.47 17.40
CA GLU A 242 -29.33 8.60 18.03
C GLU A 242 -27.99 8.87 17.36
N HIS A 243 -27.21 7.83 17.09
CA HIS A 243 -25.88 7.97 16.50
C HIS A 243 -25.96 8.34 15.01
N ARG A 244 -26.92 7.78 14.28
CA ARG A 244 -27.23 8.19 12.89
C ARG A 244 -27.59 9.67 12.83
N GLU A 245 -28.45 10.13 13.74
CA GLU A 245 -28.84 11.53 13.82
C GLU A 245 -27.64 12.43 14.15
N GLY A 246 -26.79 12.03 15.11
CA GLY A 246 -25.55 12.74 15.44
C GLY A 246 -24.60 12.90 14.25
N ILE A 247 -24.38 11.82 13.48
CA ILE A 247 -23.56 11.87 12.25
C ILE A 247 -24.16 12.84 11.22
N LEU A 248 -25.46 12.77 10.97
CA LEU A 248 -26.14 13.64 10.00
C LEU A 248 -26.08 15.12 10.40
N GLN A 249 -26.29 15.41 11.69
CA GLN A 249 -26.17 16.78 12.22
C GLN A 249 -24.75 17.33 12.06
N LEU A 250 -23.72 16.54 12.37
CA LEU A 250 -22.33 16.92 12.20
C LEU A 250 -21.95 17.11 10.72
N CYS A 251 -22.51 16.31 9.82
CA CYS A 251 -22.34 16.50 8.38
C CYS A 251 -22.94 17.83 7.90
N GLN A 252 -24.13 18.19 8.39
CA GLN A 252 -24.76 19.47 8.08
C GLN A 252 -23.94 20.64 8.65
N LEU A 253 -23.44 20.52 9.87
CA LEU A 253 -22.59 21.52 10.50
C LEU A 253 -21.29 21.73 9.72
N ALA A 254 -20.61 20.64 9.34
CA ALA A 254 -19.37 20.72 8.56
C ALA A 254 -19.56 21.40 7.19
N ARG A 255 -20.71 21.17 6.53
CA ARG A 255 -21.08 21.88 5.29
C ARG A 255 -21.24 23.38 5.53
N GLN A 256 -22.00 23.75 6.55
CA GLN A 256 -22.24 25.15 6.88
C GLN A 256 -20.93 25.90 7.22
N ASP A 257 -20.06 25.30 8.02
CA ASP A 257 -18.76 25.89 8.37
C ASP A 257 -17.87 26.02 7.13
N THR A 258 -17.87 25.01 6.25
CA THR A 258 -17.08 25.02 5.00
C THR A 258 -17.59 26.07 4.02
N ASP A 259 -18.92 26.24 3.88
CA ASP A 259 -19.51 27.30 3.07
C ASP A 259 -19.15 28.70 3.61
N GLN A 260 -19.19 28.89 4.93
CA GLN A 260 -18.75 30.13 5.57
C GLN A 260 -17.26 30.40 5.32
N LEU A 261 -16.42 29.36 5.41
CA LEU A 261 -15.00 29.46 5.09
C LEU A 261 -14.77 29.86 3.63
N ILE A 262 -15.46 29.23 2.69
CA ILE A 262 -15.34 29.54 1.24
C ILE A 262 -15.81 30.98 0.97
N ALA A 263 -16.87 31.44 1.63
CA ALA A 263 -17.35 32.82 1.51
C ALA A 263 -16.31 33.84 2.02
N ALA A 264 -15.81 33.65 3.25
CA ALA A 264 -14.78 34.51 3.83
C ALA A 264 -13.48 34.49 3.01
N TRP A 265 -13.10 33.33 2.48
CA TRP A 265 -11.94 33.19 1.59
C TRP A 265 -12.15 33.94 0.27
N ARG A 266 -13.33 33.87 -0.33
CA ARG A 266 -13.66 34.61 -1.57
C ARG A 266 -13.60 36.11 -1.35
N GLU A 267 -14.09 36.58 -0.21
CA GLU A 267 -14.00 37.99 0.18
C GLU A 267 -12.55 38.44 0.34
N ALA A 268 -11.73 37.67 1.06
CA ALA A 268 -10.29 37.95 1.23
C ALA A 268 -9.54 38.03 -0.11
N LEU A 269 -9.86 37.13 -1.05
CA LEU A 269 -9.30 37.16 -2.41
C LEU A 269 -9.74 38.41 -3.19
N SER A 270 -11.01 38.81 -3.08
CA SER A 270 -11.53 40.00 -3.76
C SER A 270 -10.86 41.30 -3.30
N LEU A 271 -10.40 41.33 -2.05
CA LEU A 271 -9.68 42.46 -1.44
C LEU A 271 -8.17 42.40 -1.70
N ASN A 272 -7.66 41.41 -2.45
CA ASN A 272 -6.23 41.12 -2.62
C ASN A 272 -5.47 41.04 -1.28
N ALA A 273 -6.12 40.51 -0.24
CA ALA A 273 -5.49 40.34 1.06
C ALA A 273 -4.30 39.37 0.94
N LYS A 274 -3.18 39.73 1.57
CA LYS A 274 -1.97 38.87 1.60
C LYS A 274 -2.03 37.84 2.73
N GLU A 275 -2.90 38.06 3.71
CA GLU A 275 -3.06 37.26 4.93
C GLU A 275 -4.56 37.01 5.16
N ALA A 276 -4.88 35.96 5.91
CA ALA A 276 -6.26 35.63 6.27
C ALA A 276 -6.86 36.68 7.21
N SER A 277 -8.12 37.03 6.98
CA SER A 277 -8.90 37.88 7.88
C SER A 277 -9.20 37.15 9.19
N GLU A 278 -9.43 37.88 10.28
CA GLU A 278 -9.90 37.29 11.57
C GLU A 278 -11.16 36.43 11.39
N GLU A 279 -12.05 36.82 10.48
CA GLU A 279 -13.25 36.06 10.14
C GLU A 279 -12.92 34.74 9.42
N MET A 280 -11.94 34.76 8.53
CA MET A 280 -11.46 33.56 7.83
C MET A 280 -10.76 32.61 8.80
N GLU A 281 -9.93 33.14 9.69
CA GLU A 281 -9.25 32.39 10.76
C GLU A 281 -10.27 31.68 11.67
N LEU A 282 -11.34 32.38 12.06
CA LEU A 282 -12.43 31.78 12.84
C LEU A 282 -13.15 30.66 12.07
N SER A 283 -13.43 30.86 10.78
CA SER A 283 -14.07 29.84 9.94
C SER A 283 -13.17 28.62 9.69
N ILE A 284 -11.85 28.81 9.60
CA ILE A 284 -10.88 27.70 9.55
C ILE A 284 -10.97 26.86 10.83
N LEU A 285 -10.93 27.50 12.00
CA LEU A 285 -11.01 26.81 13.29
C LEU A 285 -12.33 26.04 13.45
N LYS A 286 -13.46 26.65 13.11
CA LYS A 286 -14.79 26.00 13.15
C LYS A 286 -14.86 24.78 12.24
N THR A 287 -14.42 24.93 11.00
CA THR A 287 -14.40 23.83 10.01
C THR A 287 -13.52 22.68 10.50
N CYS A 288 -12.33 22.97 11.04
CA CYS A 288 -11.45 21.96 11.62
C CYS A 288 -12.06 21.26 12.84
N GLN A 289 -12.84 21.98 13.65
CA GLN A 289 -13.52 21.44 14.82
C GLN A 289 -14.70 20.54 14.42
N SER A 290 -15.58 20.99 13.52
CA SER A 290 -16.75 20.21 13.10
C SER A 290 -16.35 18.90 12.42
N VAL A 291 -15.31 18.92 11.58
CA VAL A 291 -14.76 17.70 10.96
C VAL A 291 -14.05 16.80 11.99
N HIS A 292 -13.45 17.36 13.04
CA HIS A 292 -12.89 16.58 14.15
C HIS A 292 -13.99 15.87 14.95
N GLU A 293 -15.08 16.56 15.28
CA GLU A 293 -16.22 15.96 15.96
C GLU A 293 -16.91 14.90 15.08
N LEU A 294 -17.05 15.14 13.77
CA LEU A 294 -17.52 14.13 12.83
C LEU A 294 -16.66 12.86 12.86
N ARG A 295 -15.33 13.01 12.88
CA ARG A 295 -14.40 11.87 13.04
C ARG A 295 -14.64 11.12 14.36
N ARG A 296 -14.88 11.85 15.45
CA ARG A 296 -15.15 11.25 16.76
C ARG A 296 -16.47 10.48 16.74
N GLU A 297 -17.52 11.00 16.13
CA GLU A 297 -18.83 10.36 16.07
C GLU A 297 -18.85 9.12 15.16
N VAL A 298 -18.04 9.11 14.09
CA VAL A 298 -17.88 7.93 13.23
C VAL A 298 -17.03 6.83 13.91
N SER A 299 -16.21 7.17 14.89
CA SER A 299 -15.27 6.23 15.52
C SER A 299 -15.91 5.08 16.34
N PRO A 300 -16.93 5.31 17.18
CA PRO A 300 -17.59 4.27 17.95
C PRO A 300 -18.30 3.20 17.10
N VAL A 301 -18.74 3.52 15.88
CA VAL A 301 -19.46 2.55 15.01
C VAL A 301 -18.52 1.44 14.53
N THR A 302 -17.25 1.77 14.27
CA THR A 302 -16.25 0.80 13.80
C THR A 302 -15.78 -0.22 14.87
N LEU A 303 -16.01 0.05 16.16
CA LEU A 303 -15.61 -0.86 17.26
C LEU A 303 -16.70 -1.87 17.64
N ARG A 304 -17.91 -1.74 17.08
CA ARG A 304 -19.07 -2.60 17.36
C ARG A 304 -19.54 -3.40 16.13
N SER A 305 -18.85 -3.27 14.99
CA SER A 305 -19.12 -4.02 13.75
C SER A 305 -18.07 -5.11 13.51
#